data_AF-A0A4Q8QJ02-F1
#
_entry.id   AF-A0A4Q8QJ02-F1
#
_cell.length_a   1.000
_cell.length_b   1.000
_cell.length_c   1.000
_cell.angle_alpha   90.00
_cell.angle_beta   90.00
_cell.angle_gamma   90.00
#
_symmetry.space_group_name_H-M   'P 1'
#
loop_
_entity.id
_entity.type
_entity.pdbx_description
1 polymer ?
#
loop_
_entity_poly.entity_id
_entity_poly.type
_entity_poly.pdbx_seq_one_letter_code
_entity_poly.pdbx_strand_id
1 'polypeptide(L)' 'MTAQQSLHPMMNFDPSEPAILHDRATDEIVTWIGDEADDFRRTSNARADGAVAWREFLFDGWGNVLGG' A
#
# COMPACT_ATOMS: atom_id res chain seq x y z
N MET A 1 -7.05 -24.68 2.83
CA MET A 1 -5.66 -24.25 3.07
C MET A 1 -5.63 -22.75 2.86
N THR A 2 -5.37 -22.02 3.95
CA THR A 2 -5.06 -20.58 4.10
C THR A 2 -5.91 -19.57 3.32
N ALA A 3 -6.77 -18.85 4.06
CA ALA A 3 -7.30 -17.56 3.62
C ALA A 3 -6.11 -16.62 3.35
N GLN A 4 -5.64 -16.55 2.10
CA GLN A 4 -4.86 -15.43 1.63
C GLN A 4 -5.84 -14.25 1.69
N GLN A 5 -5.81 -13.50 2.79
CA GLN A 5 -6.46 -12.20 2.88
C GLN A 5 -5.92 -11.42 1.68
N SER A 6 -6.74 -11.35 0.63
CA SER A 6 -6.32 -10.84 -0.66
C SER A 6 -6.24 -9.35 -0.46
N LEU A 7 -5.02 -8.84 -0.27
CA LEU A 7 -4.78 -7.41 -0.19
C LEU A 7 -5.45 -6.75 -1.40
N HIS A 8 -6.11 -5.64 -1.14
CA HIS A 8 -6.72 -4.85 -2.19
C HIS A 8 -5.62 -4.32 -3.12
N PRO A 9 -5.89 -4.19 -4.43
CA PRO A 9 -4.93 -3.64 -5.37
C PRO A 9 -4.60 -2.18 -5.01
N MET A 10 -3.32 -1.83 -5.04
CA MET A 10 -2.83 -0.47 -4.72
C MET A 10 -3.42 0.63 -5.58
N MET A 11 -3.93 0.31 -6.78
CA MET A 11 -4.60 1.28 -7.64
C MET A 11 -5.84 1.93 -7.00
N ASN A 12 -6.50 1.25 -6.06
CA ASN A 12 -7.69 1.75 -5.36
C ASN A 12 -7.39 2.22 -3.94
N PHE A 13 -6.11 2.33 -3.57
CA PHE A 13 -5.70 2.78 -2.25
C PHE A 13 -6.04 4.26 -2.06
N ASP A 14 -6.73 4.60 -0.96
CA ASP A 14 -6.88 6.00 -0.53
C ASP A 14 -5.79 6.35 0.50
N PRO A 15 -4.78 7.14 0.14
CA PRO A 15 -3.74 7.52 1.07
C PRO A 15 -4.22 8.46 2.19
N SER A 16 -5.45 8.99 2.14
CA SER A 16 -6.03 9.76 3.26
C SER A 16 -6.45 8.91 4.46
N GLU A 17 -6.65 7.61 4.28
CA GLU A 17 -7.12 6.73 5.36
C GLU A 17 -5.98 5.86 5.90
N PRO A 18 -5.98 5.55 7.21
CA PRO A 18 -5.01 4.63 7.77
C PRO A 18 -5.21 3.22 7.18
N ALA A 19 -4.11 2.62 6.74
CA ALA A 19 -4.11 1.32 6.07
C ALA A 19 -2.84 0.54 6.40
N ILE A 20 -2.80 -0.73 5.99
CA ILE A 20 -1.57 -1.51 5.90
C ILE A 20 -1.21 -1.63 4.42
N LEU A 21 0.04 -1.37 4.07
CA LEU A 21 0.58 -1.53 2.73
C LEU A 21 1.55 -2.70 2.74
N HIS A 22 1.53 -3.52 1.70
CA HIS A 22 2.51 -4.59 1.52
C HIS A 22 3.59 -4.13 0.56
N ASP A 23 4.82 -4.05 1.06
CA ASP A 23 5.99 -3.78 0.23
C ASP A 23 6.55 -5.08 -0.33
N ARG A 24 6.42 -5.24 -1.65
CA ARG A 24 6.93 -6.41 -2.37
C ARG A 24 8.45 -6.45 -2.43
N ALA A 25 9.13 -5.31 -2.26
CA ALA A 25 10.59 -5.27 -2.31
C ALA A 25 11.22 -5.99 -1.13
N THR A 26 10.64 -5.84 0.06
CA THR A 26 11.11 -6.41 1.33
C THR A 26 10.22 -7.54 1.86
N ASP A 27 9.04 -7.76 1.26
CA ASP A 27 8.00 -8.68 1.73
C ASP A 27 7.49 -8.29 3.14
N GLU A 28 7.47 -6.99 3.44
CA GLU A 28 7.05 -6.44 4.73
C GLU A 28 5.72 -5.68 4.67
N ILE A 29 5.02 -5.65 5.80
CA ILE A 29 3.81 -4.83 5.96
C ILE A 29 4.21 -3.49 6.57
N VAL A 30 3.96 -2.43 5.82
CA VAL A 30 4.15 -1.03 6.23
C VAL A 30 2.82 -0.48 6.74
N THR A 31 2.82 0.02 7.98
CA THR A 31 1.65 0.74 8.52
C THR A 31 1.59 2.13 7.91
N TRP A 32 0.51 2.41 7.20
CA TRP A 32 0.21 3.71 6.62
C TRP A 32 -0.73 4.49 7.53
N ILE A 33 -0.32 5.69 7.94
CA ILE A 33 -1.09 6.56 8.84
C ILE A 33 -1.66 7.80 8.14
N GLY A 34 -1.31 8.04 6.88
CA GLY A 34 -1.81 9.18 6.09
C GLY A 34 -1.03 10.49 6.21
N ASP A 35 -0.03 10.60 7.09
CA ASP A 35 0.79 11.83 7.22
C ASP A 35 1.49 12.22 5.91
N GLU A 36 1.92 11.24 5.11
CA GLU A 36 2.63 11.45 3.85
C GLU A 36 1.72 11.35 2.62
N ALA A 37 0.39 11.43 2.79
CA ALA A 37 -0.59 11.27 1.71
C ALA A 37 -0.40 12.27 0.56
N ASP A 38 -0.08 13.52 0.88
CA ASP A 38 0.16 14.54 -0.13
C ASP A 38 1.45 14.33 -0.91
N ASP A 39 2.47 13.74 -0.27
CA ASP A 39 3.71 13.38 -0.96
C ASP A 39 3.46 12.16 -1.86
N PHE A 40 2.85 11.11 -1.31
CA PHE A 40 2.50 9.91 -2.04
C PHE A 40 1.69 10.22 -3.30
N ARG A 41 0.65 11.05 -3.22
CA ARG A 41 -0.13 11.44 -4.41
C ARG A 41 0.70 12.16 -5.49
N ARG A 42 1.76 12.87 -5.12
CA ARG A 42 2.59 13.63 -6.05
C ARG A 42 3.76 12.84 -6.62
N THR A 43 4.37 11.96 -5.81
CA THR A 43 5.63 11.29 -6.15
C THR A 43 5.46 9.80 -6.41
N SER A 44 4.33 9.20 -6.03
CA SER A 44 4.04 7.81 -6.35
C SER A 44 3.89 7.60 -7.85
N ASN A 45 4.29 6.41 -8.30
CA ASN A 45 4.23 6.02 -9.69
C ASN A 45 3.59 4.64 -9.80
N ALA A 46 2.38 4.59 -10.37
CA ALA A 46 1.68 3.35 -10.65
C ALA A 46 2.36 2.63 -11.83
N ARG A 47 2.80 1.41 -11.57
CA ARG A 47 3.48 0.56 -12.54
C ARG A 47 2.46 -0.31 -13.28
N ALA A 48 2.87 -0.80 -14.46
CA ALA A 48 2.03 -1.63 -15.33
C ALA A 48 1.69 -3.00 -14.73
N ASP A 49 2.44 -3.46 -13.72
CA ASP A 49 2.21 -4.71 -13.00
C ASP A 49 1.20 -4.57 -11.85
N GLY A 50 0.62 -3.38 -11.65
CA GLY A 50 -0.36 -3.12 -10.59
C GLY A 50 0.25 -2.63 -9.27
N ALA A 51 1.59 -2.63 -9.16
CA ALA A 51 2.29 -2.09 -8.02
C ALA A 51 2.43 -0.56 -8.12
N VAL A 52 2.61 0.10 -6.98
CA VAL A 52 2.89 1.52 -6.87
C VAL A 52 4.28 1.69 -6.26
N ALA A 53 5.19 2.27 -7.05
CA ALA A 53 6.50 2.64 -6.55
C ALA A 53 6.42 4.01 -5.89
N TRP A 54 6.92 4.12 -4.66
CA TRP A 54 7.01 5.38 -3.94
C TRP A 54 8.25 5.40 -3.06
N ARG A 55 9.13 6.39 -3.26
CA ARG A 55 10.44 6.48 -2.61
C ARG A 55 11.25 5.19 -2.81
N GLU A 56 11.52 4.45 -1.74
CA GLU A 56 12.23 3.17 -1.74
C GLU A 56 11.29 1.96 -1.70
N PHE A 57 9.99 2.19 -1.55
CA PHE A 57 8.98 1.14 -1.41
C PHE A 57 8.36 0.75 -2.75
N LEU A 58 7.97 -0.52 -2.87
CA LEU A 58 7.22 -1.06 -3.98
C LEU A 58 5.95 -1.75 -3.47
N PHE A 59 4.89 -0.96 -3.31
CA PHE A 59 3.64 -1.49 -2.78
C PHE A 59 2.85 -2.24 -3.84
N ASP A 60 2.48 -3.48 -3.61
CA ASP A 60 1.64 -4.27 -4.52
C ASP A 60 0.23 -4.54 -3.99
N GLY A 61 0.01 -4.31 -2.69
CA GLY A 61 -1.31 -4.42 -2.08
C GLY A 61 -1.49 -3.55 -0.85
N TRP A 62 -2.74 -3.27 -0.51
CA TRP A 62 -3.13 -2.64 0.74
C TRP A 62 -4.28 -3.36 1.44
N GLY A 63 -4.45 -3.09 2.72
CA GLY A 63 -5.57 -3.57 3.52
C GLY A 63 -5.97 -2.54 4.57
N ASN A 64 -7.13 -2.73 5.16
CA ASN A 64 -7.55 -1.90 6.30
C ASN A 64 -6.71 -2.27 7.52
N VAL A 65 -6.30 -1.28 8.32
CA VAL A 65 -5.78 -1.56 9.66
C VAL A 65 -6.95 -2.17 10.43
N LEU A 66 -6.80 -3.40 10.92
CA LEU A 66 -7.80 -4.01 11.81
C LEU A 66 -7.78 -3.23 13.12
N GLY A 67 -8.51 -2.11 13.15
CA GLY A 67 -8.82 -1.39 14.37
C GLY A 67 -9.65 -2.29 15.27
N GLY A 68 -9.09 -2.69 16.40
CA GLY A 68 -9.82 -3.20 17.56
C GLY A 68 -10.19 -2.07 18.49
#